data_AF-A0A2E5XBN8-F1
#
_entry.id   AF-A0A2E5XBN8-F1
#
_cell.length_a   1.000
_cell.length_b   1.000
_cell.length_c   1.000
_cell.angle_alpha   90.00
_cell.angle_beta   90.00
_cell.angle_gamma   90.00
#
_symmetry.space_group_name_H-M   'P 1'
#
loop_
_entity.id
_entity.type
_entity.pdbx_description
1 polymer ?
#
loop_
_entity_poly.entity_id
_entity_poly.type
_entity_poly.pdbx_seq_one_letter_code
_entity_poly.pdbx_strand_id
1 'polypeptide(L)'
;MKWIKVLPPHIVSLLSVALIAVGVIKKYELHSPWAVWLLGVPVVYVLYRIFSSGMFSNVKARLNVRGAGDKRRQVLNSWIVEVPFSLRTLAMGLLVVALARPQTSDSLEDMTSEGIDLVLAMDVSVSMLSKDFKPNRLEQSKEVAKAFIDQRPHDRIGIVAYEGEAFTQVPVTTDHIVVKNGIEGLKTGMLEGGTAIGMGLATAVNRLRKSDAKSKVIILLTDGMNNAGQIEPIDAAQLAELNEIRIYTIGVGTIGKAFSPVAIVGNEYKYDWVDVQIDEDVLMKIAERTDGKYFRATNADKLASIYDEIDELEKTRFNVMKYHRKTEAYLPYLLIALSALLIERALRFTLIRSIA
;
A
#
# COMPACT_ATOMS: atom_id res chain seq x y z
N MET A 1 26.64 -55.17 7.43
CA MET A 1 26.51 -54.74 6.02
C MET A 1 25.07 -54.81 5.46
N LYS A 2 24.02 -54.65 6.30
CA LYS A 2 22.60 -54.64 5.85
C LYS A 2 22.12 -53.23 5.42
N TRP A 3 22.69 -52.19 6.03
CA TRP A 3 22.33 -50.78 5.85
C TRP A 3 22.58 -50.28 4.43
N ILE A 4 23.66 -50.73 3.78
CA ILE A 4 24.04 -50.35 2.41
C ILE A 4 22.95 -50.67 1.36
N LYS A 5 22.08 -51.65 1.64
CA LYS A 5 21.00 -52.05 0.73
C LYS A 5 19.73 -51.21 0.85
N VAL A 6 19.57 -50.44 1.94
CA VAL A 6 18.33 -49.69 2.25
C VAL A 6 18.58 -48.18 2.32
N LEU A 7 19.73 -47.79 2.86
CA LEU A 7 20.07 -46.40 3.16
C LEU A 7 20.15 -45.46 1.94
N PRO A 8 20.75 -45.86 0.79
CA PRO A 8 21.07 -44.90 -0.28
C PRO A 8 19.83 -44.21 -0.91
N PRO A 9 18.74 -44.92 -1.26
CA PRO A 9 17.54 -44.25 -1.79
C PRO A 9 16.92 -43.24 -0.82
N HIS A 10 16.88 -43.55 0.48
CA HIS A 10 16.34 -42.65 1.50
C HIS A 10 17.23 -41.43 1.77
N ILE A 11 18.57 -41.60 1.72
CA ILE A 11 19.52 -40.47 1.83
C ILE A 11 19.29 -39.48 0.69
N VAL A 12 19.12 -39.96 -0.54
CA VAL A 12 18.86 -39.09 -1.69
C VAL A 12 17.58 -38.27 -1.46
N SER A 13 16.50 -38.91 -1.01
CA SER A 13 15.25 -38.20 -0.70
C SER A 13 15.41 -37.18 0.43
N LEU A 14 16.11 -37.50 1.51
CA LEU A 14 16.35 -36.56 2.62
C LEU A 14 17.20 -35.37 2.18
N LEU A 15 18.25 -35.59 1.38
CA LEU A 15 19.08 -34.51 0.83
C LEU A 15 18.29 -33.62 -0.13
N SER A 16 17.43 -34.19 -0.97
CA SER A 16 16.54 -33.43 -1.85
C SER A 16 15.56 -32.56 -1.06
N VAL A 17 14.94 -33.11 0.00
CA VAL A 17 14.06 -32.33 0.89
C VAL A 17 14.81 -31.19 1.56
N ALA A 18 16.02 -31.45 2.09
CA ALA A 18 16.82 -30.43 2.74
C ALA A 18 17.22 -29.31 1.77
N LEU A 19 17.62 -29.65 0.55
CA LEU A 19 18.01 -28.67 -0.47
C LEU A 19 16.82 -27.82 -0.91
N ILE A 20 15.65 -28.43 -1.10
CA ILE A 20 14.40 -27.72 -1.39
C ILE A 20 14.02 -26.80 -0.22
N ALA A 21 14.03 -27.30 1.01
CA ALA A 21 13.68 -26.51 2.20
C ALA A 21 14.61 -25.30 2.39
N VAL A 22 15.93 -25.48 2.20
CA VAL A 22 16.90 -24.36 2.24
C VAL A 22 16.64 -23.36 1.12
N GLY A 23 16.33 -23.83 -0.09
CA GLY A 23 15.95 -22.97 -1.21
C GLY A 23 14.68 -22.16 -0.94
N VAL A 24 13.70 -22.78 -0.28
CA VAL A 24 12.46 -22.11 0.14
C VAL A 24 12.75 -21.04 1.19
N ILE A 25 13.51 -21.36 2.25
CA ILE A 25 13.85 -20.42 3.32
C ILE A 25 14.63 -19.21 2.79
N LYS A 26 15.48 -19.39 1.77
CA LYS A 26 16.22 -18.29 1.15
C LYS A 26 15.37 -17.39 0.25
N LYS A 27 14.29 -17.90 -0.32
CA LYS A 27 13.48 -17.20 -1.33
C LYS A 27 12.15 -16.68 -0.79
N TYR A 28 11.61 -17.31 0.25
CA TYR A 28 10.27 -17.06 0.77
C TYR A 28 10.31 -16.84 2.29
N GLU A 29 9.42 -16.00 2.78
CA GLU A 29 9.15 -15.89 4.21
C GLU A 29 8.20 -17.03 4.64
N LEU A 30 8.48 -17.66 5.77
CA LEU A 30 7.63 -18.71 6.32
C LEU A 30 6.59 -18.11 7.26
N HIS A 31 5.31 -18.28 6.94
CA HIS A 31 4.23 -17.89 7.85
C HIS A 31 4.25 -18.74 9.14
N SER A 32 4.62 -20.02 9.04
CA SER A 32 4.68 -20.96 10.16
C SER A 32 6.11 -21.52 10.33
N PRO A 33 7.05 -20.76 10.92
CA PRO A 33 8.43 -21.21 11.13
C PRO A 33 8.53 -22.50 11.95
N TRP A 34 7.58 -22.71 12.85
CA TRP A 34 7.51 -23.92 13.69
C TRP A 34 7.36 -25.21 12.87
N ALA A 35 6.77 -25.14 11.67
CA ALA A 35 6.56 -26.31 10.82
C ALA A 35 7.89 -26.94 10.36
N VAL A 36 8.98 -26.16 10.31
CA VAL A 36 10.32 -26.65 9.93
C VAL A 36 10.81 -27.74 10.90
N TRP A 37 10.43 -27.68 12.18
CA TRP A 37 10.76 -28.72 13.16
C TRP A 37 10.15 -30.09 12.80
N LEU A 38 9.05 -30.12 12.04
CA LEU A 38 8.44 -31.36 11.57
C LEU A 38 9.25 -32.06 10.47
N LEU A 39 10.33 -31.46 9.95
CA LEU A 39 11.30 -32.17 9.10
C LEU A 39 11.99 -33.31 9.85
N GLY A 40 11.90 -33.37 11.18
CA GLY A 40 12.29 -34.54 11.96
C GLY A 40 11.46 -35.81 11.66
N VAL A 41 10.20 -35.66 11.23
CA VAL A 41 9.29 -36.79 10.95
C VAL A 41 9.80 -37.70 9.82
N PRO A 42 10.18 -37.20 8.63
CA PRO A 42 10.79 -38.05 7.59
C PRO A 42 12.11 -38.68 8.04
N VAL A 43 12.90 -38.02 8.89
CA VAL A 43 14.14 -38.59 9.45
C VAL A 43 13.83 -39.77 10.38
N VAL A 44 12.87 -39.61 11.29
CA VAL A 44 12.41 -40.68 12.19
C VAL A 44 11.84 -41.85 11.38
N TYR A 45 11.08 -41.59 10.31
CA TYR A 45 10.58 -42.62 9.42
C TYR A 45 11.71 -43.43 8.77
N VAL A 46 12.77 -42.75 8.29
CA VAL A 46 13.95 -43.42 7.73
C VAL A 46 14.67 -44.25 8.80
N LEU A 47 14.87 -43.72 10.00
CA LEU A 47 15.46 -44.48 11.11
C LEU A 47 14.63 -45.73 11.44
N TYR A 48 13.31 -45.57 11.62
CA TYR A 48 12.40 -46.68 11.86
C TYR A 48 12.55 -47.77 10.78
N ARG A 49 12.58 -47.38 9.51
CA ARG A 49 12.75 -48.31 8.38
C ARG A 49 14.07 -49.06 8.42
N ILE A 50 15.16 -48.38 8.80
CA ILE A 50 16.47 -49.03 8.86
C ILE A 50 16.52 -50.03 10.02
N PHE A 51 15.99 -49.68 11.19
CA PHE A 51 15.94 -50.59 12.35
C PHE A 51 14.92 -51.73 12.16
N SER A 52 13.79 -51.48 11.52
CA SER A 52 12.76 -52.48 11.22
C SER A 52 13.11 -53.37 10.02
N SER A 53 14.15 -53.05 9.25
CA SER A 53 14.60 -53.85 8.09
C SER A 53 15.06 -55.28 8.48
N GLY A 54 15.28 -55.54 9.77
CA GLY A 54 15.49 -56.88 10.31
C GLY A 54 14.21 -57.73 10.45
N MET A 55 13.03 -57.12 10.47
CA MET A 55 11.74 -57.77 10.77
C MET A 55 10.89 -58.05 9.52
N PHE A 56 11.16 -57.39 8.38
CA PHE A 56 10.38 -57.50 7.14
C PHE A 56 11.20 -58.04 5.94
N SER A 57 12.09 -59.02 6.16
CA SER A 57 12.96 -59.57 5.11
C SER A 57 12.25 -60.39 4.00
N ASN A 58 10.91 -60.40 3.94
CA ASN A 58 10.15 -61.26 3.04
C ASN A 58 9.51 -60.54 1.84
N VAL A 59 9.77 -59.24 1.63
CA VAL A 59 9.34 -58.57 0.39
C VAL A 59 10.27 -58.96 -0.77
N LYS A 60 10.01 -60.11 -1.38
CA LYS A 60 10.64 -60.51 -2.65
C LYS A 60 9.95 -59.76 -3.79
N ALA A 61 10.60 -58.74 -4.35
CA ALA A 61 10.19 -58.25 -5.66
C ALA A 61 10.33 -59.37 -6.68
N ARG A 62 9.24 -59.72 -7.38
CA ARG A 62 9.29 -60.56 -8.59
C ARG A 62 9.87 -59.74 -9.75
N LEU A 63 11.11 -59.27 -9.61
CA LEU A 63 11.93 -59.01 -10.80
C LEU A 63 12.42 -60.38 -11.24
N ASN A 64 11.65 -61.00 -12.12
CA ASN A 64 11.92 -62.32 -12.67
C ASN A 64 13.13 -62.21 -13.61
N VAL A 65 14.33 -62.11 -13.03
CA VAL A 65 15.58 -62.03 -13.79
C VAL A 65 16.43 -63.24 -13.40
N ARG A 66 16.39 -64.26 -14.26
CA ARG A 66 17.30 -65.41 -14.22
C ARG A 66 18.75 -64.91 -14.25
N GLY A 67 19.56 -65.34 -13.28
CA GLY A 67 21.02 -65.12 -13.30
C GLY A 67 21.60 -64.92 -11.91
N ALA A 68 22.11 -66.00 -11.31
CA ALA A 68 22.98 -65.95 -10.15
C ALA A 68 24.34 -65.34 -10.54
N GLY A 69 24.91 -64.43 -9.73
CA GLY A 69 26.34 -64.12 -9.86
C GLY A 69 26.85 -62.80 -9.28
N ASP A 70 26.12 -61.68 -9.40
CA ASP A 70 26.73 -60.37 -9.09
C ASP A 70 26.22 -59.74 -7.79
N LYS A 71 27.08 -59.63 -6.78
CA LYS A 71 26.83 -58.87 -5.53
C LYS A 71 26.35 -57.44 -5.83
N ARG A 72 26.85 -56.81 -6.89
CA ARG A 72 26.43 -55.47 -7.37
C ARG A 72 24.96 -55.46 -7.82
N ARG A 73 24.50 -56.50 -8.51
CA ARG A 73 23.12 -56.63 -9.03
C ARG A 73 22.12 -56.89 -7.90
N GLN A 74 22.51 -57.64 -6.86
CA GLN A 74 21.70 -57.81 -5.65
C GLN A 74 21.49 -56.50 -4.88
N VAL A 75 22.51 -55.64 -4.82
CA VAL A 75 22.40 -54.31 -4.19
C VAL A 75 21.46 -53.40 -5.00
N LEU A 76 21.62 -53.37 -6.33
CA LEU A 76 20.75 -52.58 -7.23
C LEU A 76 19.27 -53.02 -7.16
N ASN A 77 18.99 -54.32 -7.12
CA ASN A 77 17.62 -54.81 -6.98
C ASN A 77 17.02 -54.47 -5.60
N SER A 78 17.83 -54.45 -4.55
CA SER A 78 17.38 -54.03 -3.21
C SER A 78 17.01 -52.54 -3.20
N TRP A 79 17.76 -51.71 -3.94
CA TRP A 79 17.45 -50.29 -4.06
C TRP A 79 16.12 -50.05 -4.78
N ILE A 80 15.82 -50.81 -5.83
CA ILE A 80 14.55 -50.70 -6.58
C ILE A 80 13.33 -50.97 -5.68
N VAL A 81 13.45 -51.90 -4.74
CA VAL A 81 12.37 -52.20 -3.77
C VAL A 81 12.14 -51.06 -2.78
N GLU A 82 13.19 -50.29 -2.48
CA GLU A 82 13.10 -49.15 -1.56
C GLU A 82 12.69 -47.84 -2.23
N VAL A 83 12.67 -47.78 -3.58
CA VAL A 83 12.27 -46.57 -4.35
C VAL A 83 10.88 -46.04 -3.95
N PRO A 84 9.80 -46.84 -3.81
CA PRO A 84 8.52 -46.31 -3.35
C PRO A 84 8.62 -45.72 -1.93
N PHE A 85 9.39 -46.34 -1.04
CA PHE A 85 9.53 -45.87 0.33
C PHE A 85 10.38 -44.61 0.45
N SER A 86 11.37 -44.43 -0.42
CA SER A 86 12.11 -43.18 -0.55
C SER A 86 11.22 -42.06 -1.10
N LEU A 87 10.37 -42.37 -2.09
CA LEU A 87 9.40 -41.41 -2.63
C LEU A 87 8.38 -40.94 -1.59
N ARG A 88 7.95 -41.83 -0.68
CA ARG A 88 7.17 -41.45 0.51
C ARG A 88 7.94 -40.51 1.45
N THR A 89 9.24 -40.74 1.64
CA THR A 89 10.09 -39.87 2.47
C THR A 89 10.18 -38.46 1.87
N LEU A 90 10.35 -38.37 0.55
CA LEU A 90 10.33 -37.11 -0.20
C LEU A 90 8.99 -36.39 -0.07
N ALA A 91 7.87 -37.12 -0.23
CA ALA A 91 6.54 -36.55 -0.09
C ALA A 91 6.28 -35.99 1.32
N MET A 92 6.68 -36.71 2.38
CA MET A 92 6.56 -36.23 3.75
C MET A 92 7.33 -34.93 3.98
N GLY A 93 8.55 -34.83 3.44
CA GLY A 93 9.34 -33.60 3.51
C GLY A 93 8.71 -32.42 2.76
N LEU A 94 8.17 -32.67 1.57
CA LEU A 94 7.48 -31.63 0.79
C LEU A 94 6.16 -31.18 1.41
N LEU A 95 5.41 -32.08 2.07
CA LEU A 95 4.24 -31.73 2.86
C LEU A 95 4.60 -30.81 4.02
N VAL A 96 5.73 -31.05 4.68
CA VAL A 96 6.23 -30.17 5.75
C VAL A 96 6.59 -28.79 5.21
N VAL A 97 7.25 -28.73 4.05
CA VAL A 97 7.55 -27.45 3.36
C VAL A 97 6.26 -26.72 2.97
N ALA A 98 5.25 -27.43 2.46
CA ALA A 98 3.95 -26.84 2.15
C ALA A 98 3.22 -26.34 3.42
N LEU A 99 3.31 -27.07 4.53
CA LEU A 99 2.73 -26.71 5.83
C LEU A 99 3.41 -25.49 6.46
N ALA A 100 4.69 -25.27 6.16
CA ALA A 100 5.42 -24.06 6.54
C ALA A 100 4.89 -22.80 5.81
N ARG A 101 3.98 -22.98 4.84
CA ARG A 101 3.31 -21.92 4.06
C ARG A 101 4.29 -20.85 3.60
N PRO A 102 5.17 -21.18 2.63
CA PRO A 102 6.06 -20.18 2.04
C PRO A 102 5.23 -19.08 1.40
N GLN A 103 5.56 -17.84 1.73
CA GLN A 103 4.93 -16.64 1.23
C GLN A 103 5.97 -15.78 0.52
N THR A 104 5.58 -15.14 -0.57
CA THR A 104 6.43 -14.15 -1.25
C THR A 104 6.73 -13.02 -0.26
N SER A 105 8.00 -12.62 -0.15
CA SER A 105 8.39 -11.42 0.60
C SER A 105 7.80 -10.20 -0.06
N ASP A 106 7.54 -9.13 0.70
CA ASP A 106 7.08 -7.88 0.13
C ASP A 106 7.99 -7.41 -1.00
N SER A 107 7.54 -7.55 -2.23
CA SER A 107 7.98 -6.64 -3.26
C SER A 107 7.17 -5.37 -3.04
N LEU A 108 7.78 -4.40 -2.37
CA LEU A 108 7.41 -2.97 -2.41
C LEU A 108 7.40 -2.40 -3.86
N GLU A 109 7.64 -3.26 -4.85
CA GLU A 109 7.94 -2.95 -6.25
C GLU A 109 6.74 -3.05 -7.18
N ASP A 110 5.54 -3.35 -6.68
CA ASP A 110 4.31 -3.01 -7.41
C ASP A 110 3.81 -1.65 -6.93
N MET A 111 4.62 -0.62 -7.22
CA MET A 111 4.23 0.79 -7.32
C MET A 111 3.18 0.93 -8.42
N THR A 112 1.99 0.35 -8.22
CA THR A 112 0.81 0.79 -8.95
C THR A 112 0.47 2.16 -8.39
N SER A 113 0.67 3.15 -9.27
CA SER A 113 0.50 4.60 -9.16
C SER A 113 -0.91 5.04 -8.79
N GLU A 114 -1.49 4.46 -7.74
CA GLU A 114 -2.66 5.05 -7.09
C GLU A 114 -2.15 6.25 -6.27
N GLY A 115 -2.03 7.40 -6.92
CA GLY A 115 -1.91 8.67 -6.22
C GLY A 115 -3.20 9.03 -5.51
N ILE A 116 -3.16 10.08 -4.69
CA ILE A 116 -4.37 10.62 -4.06
C ILE A 116 -5.09 11.57 -5.00
N ASP A 117 -6.39 11.72 -4.80
CA ASP A 117 -7.15 12.80 -5.44
C ASP A 117 -7.25 13.99 -4.51
N LEU A 118 -6.70 15.11 -4.95
CA LEU A 118 -6.55 16.30 -4.14
C LEU A 118 -7.18 17.51 -4.83
N VAL A 119 -7.92 18.32 -4.08
CA VAL A 119 -8.40 19.63 -4.55
C VAL A 119 -7.84 20.73 -3.65
N LEU A 120 -7.15 21.68 -4.27
CA LEU A 120 -6.77 22.95 -3.64
C LEU A 120 -7.94 23.92 -3.76
N ALA A 121 -8.60 24.23 -2.64
CA ALA A 121 -9.62 25.26 -2.57
C ALA A 121 -8.97 26.56 -2.08
N MET A 122 -8.72 27.50 -3.01
CA MET A 122 -7.97 28.72 -2.75
C MET A 122 -8.89 29.94 -2.70
N ASP A 123 -8.82 30.67 -1.59
CA ASP A 123 -9.41 31.99 -1.46
C ASP A 123 -8.70 32.97 -2.39
N VAL A 124 -9.47 33.67 -3.24
CA VAL A 124 -8.96 34.73 -4.13
C VAL A 124 -9.62 36.06 -3.84
N SER A 125 -10.22 36.23 -2.65
CA SER A 125 -10.87 37.45 -2.24
C SER A 125 -9.87 38.60 -2.07
N VAL A 126 -10.40 39.82 -1.98
CA VAL A 126 -9.59 41.04 -1.91
C VAL A 126 -8.67 41.07 -0.67
N SER A 127 -9.03 40.42 0.45
CA SER A 127 -8.18 40.29 1.63
C SER A 127 -6.87 39.56 1.33
N MET A 128 -6.85 38.66 0.36
CA MET A 128 -5.65 37.92 -0.05
C MET A 128 -4.59 38.80 -0.75
N LEU A 129 -4.90 40.08 -1.05
CA LEU A 129 -3.91 41.07 -1.50
C LEU A 129 -3.11 41.71 -0.36
N SER A 130 -3.38 41.34 0.89
CA SER A 130 -2.67 41.82 2.08
C SER A 130 -1.16 41.60 1.99
N LYS A 131 -0.39 42.56 2.51
CA LYS A 131 1.08 42.66 2.38
C LYS A 131 1.87 42.13 3.57
N ASP A 132 1.21 41.38 4.45
CA ASP A 132 1.85 40.63 5.54
C ASP A 132 2.63 39.42 5.03
N PHE A 133 2.31 38.95 3.83
CA PHE A 133 3.13 38.06 3.01
C PHE A 133 3.70 38.84 1.82
N LYS A 134 4.90 38.48 1.34
CA LYS A 134 5.52 39.13 0.17
C LYS A 134 5.36 38.25 -1.08
N PRO A 135 4.88 38.79 -2.22
CA PRO A 135 4.41 40.16 -2.43
C PRO A 135 2.97 40.41 -1.92
N ASN A 136 2.18 39.36 -1.70
CA ASN A 136 0.92 39.33 -0.96
C ASN A 136 0.58 37.87 -0.58
N ARG A 137 -0.51 37.64 0.17
CA ARG A 137 -0.95 36.30 0.59
C ARG A 137 -1.26 35.39 -0.60
N LEU A 138 -1.97 35.90 -1.61
CA LEU A 138 -2.37 35.11 -2.79
C LEU A 138 -1.15 34.61 -3.56
N GLU A 139 -0.26 35.51 -3.96
CA GLU A 139 0.94 35.17 -4.73
C GLU A 139 1.86 34.23 -3.96
N GLN A 140 2.04 34.46 -2.65
CA GLN A 140 2.83 33.53 -1.85
C GLN A 140 2.17 32.15 -1.73
N SER A 141 0.85 32.09 -1.62
CA SER A 141 0.11 30.82 -1.56
C SER A 141 0.19 30.07 -2.89
N LYS A 142 0.18 30.77 -4.03
CA LYS A 142 0.42 30.17 -5.35
C LYS A 142 1.80 29.55 -5.44
N GLU A 143 2.85 30.25 -5.00
CA GLU A 143 4.23 29.73 -5.04
C GLU A 143 4.37 28.46 -4.19
N VAL A 144 3.85 28.47 -2.96
CA VAL A 144 3.91 27.29 -2.09
C VAL A 144 3.06 26.14 -2.65
N ALA A 145 1.87 26.42 -3.19
CA ALA A 145 1.04 25.40 -3.82
C ALA A 145 1.70 24.76 -5.05
N LYS A 146 2.40 25.55 -5.89
CA LYS A 146 3.19 25.01 -7.02
C LYS A 146 4.31 24.10 -6.53
N ALA A 147 5.05 24.50 -5.50
CA ALA A 147 6.10 23.68 -4.90
C ALA A 147 5.54 22.37 -4.31
N PHE A 148 4.37 22.43 -3.68
CA PHE A 148 3.66 21.25 -3.16
C PHE A 148 3.25 20.26 -4.27
N ILE A 149 2.82 20.78 -5.44
CA ILE A 149 2.47 19.96 -6.61
C ILE A 149 3.71 19.27 -7.19
N ASP A 150 4.84 19.98 -7.28
CA ASP A 150 6.08 19.44 -7.85
C ASP A 150 6.61 18.20 -7.10
N GLN A 151 6.26 18.05 -5.82
CA GLN A 151 6.63 16.90 -5.00
C GLN A 151 5.73 15.66 -5.20
N ARG A 152 4.72 15.73 -6.09
CA ARG A 152 3.64 14.72 -6.19
C ARG A 152 3.42 14.18 -7.59
N PRO A 153 4.39 13.44 -8.18
CA PRO A 153 4.35 13.04 -9.59
C PRO A 153 3.18 12.12 -9.99
N HIS A 154 2.47 11.51 -9.04
CA HIS A 154 1.41 10.54 -9.32
C HIS A 154 0.02 10.97 -8.84
N ASP A 155 -0.09 12.09 -8.12
CA ASP A 155 -1.37 12.53 -7.56
C ASP A 155 -2.19 13.28 -8.62
N ARG A 156 -3.52 13.12 -8.54
CA ARG A 156 -4.44 13.90 -9.36
C ARG A 156 -4.86 15.13 -8.58
N ILE A 157 -4.59 16.30 -9.15
CA ILE A 157 -4.76 17.58 -8.46
C ILE A 157 -5.76 18.43 -9.25
N GLY A 158 -6.72 18.99 -8.54
CA GLY A 158 -7.67 20.00 -9.04
C GLY A 158 -7.56 21.30 -8.27
N ILE A 159 -8.09 22.38 -8.86
CA ILE A 159 -8.10 23.71 -8.26
C ILE A 159 -9.51 24.25 -8.28
N VAL A 160 -9.96 24.70 -7.12
CA VAL A 160 -11.17 25.48 -6.93
C VAL A 160 -10.77 26.84 -6.42
N ALA A 161 -11.26 27.89 -7.06
CA ALA A 161 -11.08 29.25 -6.60
C ALA A 161 -12.42 29.77 -6.07
N TYR A 162 -12.38 30.54 -4.99
CA TYR A 162 -13.58 31.12 -4.42
C TYR A 162 -13.35 32.53 -3.85
N GLU A 163 -14.39 33.35 -3.96
CA GLU A 163 -14.58 34.66 -3.33
C GLU A 163 -16.01 34.66 -2.77
N GLY A 164 -16.90 35.57 -3.17
CA GLY A 164 -18.33 35.50 -2.87
C GLY A 164 -19.06 34.33 -3.56
N GLU A 165 -18.47 33.79 -4.61
CA GLU A 165 -18.89 32.57 -5.31
C GLU A 165 -17.71 31.59 -5.45
N ALA A 166 -17.93 30.41 -6.03
CA ALA A 166 -16.87 29.42 -6.25
C ALA A 166 -16.95 28.79 -7.64
N PHE A 167 -15.79 28.50 -8.23
CA PHE A 167 -15.70 27.79 -9.50
C PHE A 167 -14.49 26.86 -9.56
N THR A 168 -14.58 25.86 -10.44
CA THR A 168 -13.47 24.94 -10.72
C THR A 168 -12.55 25.57 -11.76
N GLN A 169 -11.35 25.99 -11.34
CA GLN A 169 -10.33 26.53 -12.23
C GLN A 169 -9.67 25.42 -13.05
N VAL A 170 -9.36 24.29 -12.40
CA VAL A 170 -8.80 23.10 -13.06
C VAL A 170 -9.51 21.86 -12.50
N PRO A 171 -10.16 21.03 -13.35
CA PRO A 171 -10.65 19.72 -12.93
C PRO A 171 -9.49 18.82 -12.47
N VAL A 172 -9.79 17.88 -11.58
CA VAL A 172 -8.81 16.92 -11.05
C VAL A 172 -8.12 16.16 -12.19
N THR A 173 -6.80 16.32 -12.31
CA THR A 173 -5.98 15.75 -13.40
C THR A 173 -4.58 15.38 -12.91
N THR A 174 -3.94 14.42 -13.58
CA THR A 174 -2.50 14.10 -13.40
C THR A 174 -1.59 15.10 -14.11
N ASP A 175 -2.12 15.96 -14.98
CA ASP A 175 -1.32 16.95 -15.72
C ASP A 175 -0.99 18.15 -14.82
N HIS A 176 0.14 18.07 -14.13
CA HIS A 176 0.58 19.13 -13.23
C HIS A 176 0.98 20.41 -13.95
N ILE A 177 1.29 20.38 -15.24
CA ILE A 177 1.58 21.59 -16.01
C ILE A 177 0.30 22.42 -16.12
N VAL A 178 -0.82 21.78 -16.47
CA VAL A 178 -2.14 22.43 -16.52
C VAL A 178 -2.54 22.97 -15.15
N VAL A 179 -2.32 22.20 -14.08
CA VAL A 179 -2.62 22.64 -12.72
C VAL A 179 -1.79 23.87 -12.35
N LYS A 180 -0.47 23.86 -12.56
CA LYS A 180 0.40 25.00 -12.24
C LYS A 180 0.05 26.26 -13.05
N ASN A 181 -0.25 26.11 -14.33
CA ASN A 181 -0.74 27.22 -15.16
C ASN A 181 -2.10 27.74 -14.66
N GLY A 182 -2.97 26.85 -14.19
CA GLY A 182 -4.24 27.20 -13.56
C GLY A 182 -4.07 28.05 -12.30
N ILE A 183 -3.10 27.71 -11.44
CA ILE A 183 -2.72 28.48 -10.25
C ILE A 183 -2.22 29.87 -10.64
N GLU A 184 -1.34 29.95 -11.63
CA GLU A 184 -0.79 31.23 -12.10
C GLU A 184 -1.88 32.17 -12.63
N GLY A 185 -2.90 31.60 -13.27
CA GLY A 185 -4.06 32.33 -13.78
C GLY A 185 -5.03 32.88 -12.71
N LEU A 186 -4.93 32.46 -11.45
CA LEU A 186 -5.82 32.94 -10.38
C LEU A 186 -5.58 34.43 -10.11
N LYS A 187 -6.64 35.23 -10.09
CA LYS A 187 -6.57 36.67 -9.79
C LYS A 187 -7.75 37.07 -8.93
N THR A 188 -7.57 38.09 -8.11
CA THR A 188 -8.65 38.68 -7.32
C THR A 188 -9.60 39.48 -8.19
N GLY A 189 -10.89 39.53 -7.84
CA GLY A 189 -11.90 40.27 -8.58
C GLY A 189 -12.34 39.57 -9.87
N MET A 190 -12.12 38.25 -9.93
CA MET A 190 -12.71 37.40 -10.98
C MET A 190 -14.18 37.09 -10.70
N LEU A 191 -14.62 37.29 -9.46
CA LEU A 191 -15.93 36.92 -8.94
C LEU A 191 -16.58 38.09 -8.21
N GLU A 192 -17.84 37.91 -7.81
CA GLU A 192 -18.48 38.79 -6.85
C GLU A 192 -17.70 38.77 -5.52
N GLY A 193 -17.48 39.95 -4.94
CA GLY A 193 -16.65 40.10 -3.75
C GLY A 193 -17.23 39.38 -2.52
N GLY A 194 -16.35 39.10 -1.56
CA GLY A 194 -16.67 38.39 -0.32
C GLY A 194 -15.88 37.09 -0.20
N THR A 195 -16.22 36.30 0.81
CA THR A 195 -15.55 35.04 1.15
C THR A 195 -16.62 33.99 1.49
N ALA A 196 -16.87 33.10 0.55
CA ALA A 196 -17.87 32.03 0.58
C ALA A 196 -17.19 30.67 0.72
N ILE A 197 -16.67 30.40 1.91
CA ILE A 197 -15.95 29.17 2.26
C ILE A 197 -16.81 27.93 1.98
N GLY A 198 -18.09 27.97 2.36
CA GLY A 198 -19.01 26.84 2.15
C GLY A 198 -19.24 26.54 0.67
N MET A 199 -19.31 27.56 -0.19
CA MET A 199 -19.41 27.39 -1.64
C MET A 199 -18.13 26.79 -2.23
N GLY A 200 -16.96 27.26 -1.78
CA GLY A 200 -15.65 26.71 -2.16
C GLY A 200 -15.53 25.23 -1.81
N LEU A 201 -15.85 24.87 -0.57
CA LEU A 201 -15.86 23.48 -0.10
C LEU A 201 -16.88 22.62 -0.85
N ALA A 202 -18.12 23.06 -1.01
CA ALA A 202 -19.14 22.30 -1.73
C ALA A 202 -18.73 22.02 -3.18
N THR A 203 -18.08 23.00 -3.82
CA THR A 203 -17.55 22.86 -5.18
C THR A 203 -16.42 21.84 -5.22
N ALA A 204 -15.48 21.90 -4.27
CA ALA A 204 -14.38 20.94 -4.15
C ALA A 204 -14.90 19.52 -3.87
N VAL A 205 -15.87 19.36 -2.95
CA VAL A 205 -16.54 18.09 -2.66
C VAL A 205 -17.20 17.52 -3.92
N ASN A 206 -17.90 18.35 -4.70
CA ASN A 206 -18.53 17.89 -5.93
C ASN A 206 -17.52 17.41 -6.98
N ARG A 207 -16.28 17.92 -6.98
CA ARG A 207 -15.20 17.44 -7.87
C ARG A 207 -14.64 16.10 -7.43
N LEU A 208 -14.60 15.83 -6.13
CA LEU A 208 -14.01 14.60 -5.58
C LEU A 208 -15.02 13.47 -5.34
N ARG A 209 -16.31 13.78 -5.15
CA ARG A 209 -17.34 12.78 -4.81
C ARG A 209 -17.42 11.62 -5.79
N LYS A 210 -17.21 11.87 -7.09
CA LYS A 210 -17.27 10.85 -8.14
C LYS A 210 -15.92 10.17 -8.42
N SER A 211 -14.90 10.46 -7.61
CA SER A 211 -13.59 9.84 -7.78
C SER A 211 -13.57 8.43 -7.18
N ASP A 212 -12.99 7.50 -7.93
CA ASP A 212 -12.70 6.13 -7.49
C ASP A 212 -11.41 6.03 -6.65
N ALA A 213 -10.74 7.16 -6.36
CA ALA A 213 -9.54 7.16 -5.55
C ALA A 213 -9.84 6.74 -4.10
N LYS A 214 -8.97 5.88 -3.54
CA LYS A 214 -9.07 5.43 -2.14
C LYS A 214 -8.85 6.56 -1.14
N SER A 215 -8.08 7.58 -1.52
CA SER A 215 -7.83 8.76 -0.71
C SER A 215 -8.29 10.00 -1.47
N LYS A 216 -9.20 10.77 -0.84
CA LYS A 216 -9.73 12.04 -1.35
C LYS A 216 -9.48 13.14 -0.32
N VAL A 217 -8.83 14.21 -0.75
CA VAL A 217 -8.36 15.29 0.14
C VAL A 217 -8.72 16.64 -0.43
N ILE A 218 -9.21 17.54 0.41
CA ILE A 218 -9.36 18.96 0.12
C ILE A 218 -8.39 19.73 1.02
N ILE A 219 -7.59 20.62 0.43
CA ILE A 219 -6.84 21.62 1.19
C ILE A 219 -7.53 22.96 0.97
N LEU A 220 -8.21 23.43 2.01
CA LEU A 220 -8.86 24.73 2.06
C LEU A 220 -7.86 25.76 2.55
N LEU A 221 -7.62 26.80 1.76
CA LEU A 221 -6.80 27.94 2.12
C LEU A 221 -7.70 29.18 2.19
N THR A 222 -7.71 29.87 3.33
CA THR A 222 -8.48 31.11 3.54
C THR A 222 -7.74 32.06 4.47
N ASP A 223 -8.02 33.36 4.35
CA ASP A 223 -7.48 34.39 5.23
C ASP A 223 -8.55 35.17 6.01
N GLY A 224 -9.81 34.73 5.93
CA GLY A 224 -10.96 35.50 6.39
C GLY A 224 -12.08 34.67 7.03
N MET A 225 -13.20 35.34 7.24
CA MET A 225 -14.43 34.75 7.77
C MET A 225 -15.42 34.49 6.63
N ASN A 226 -16.25 33.46 6.77
CA ASN A 226 -17.36 33.24 5.84
C ASN A 226 -18.38 34.38 5.98
N ASN A 227 -18.49 35.24 4.96
CA ASN A 227 -19.38 36.40 4.96
C ASN A 227 -20.27 36.48 3.72
N ALA A 228 -20.17 35.49 2.83
CA ALA A 228 -20.91 35.40 1.59
C ALA A 228 -21.28 33.93 1.29
N GLY A 229 -22.09 33.73 0.26
CA GLY A 229 -22.53 32.41 -0.20
C GLY A 229 -23.80 31.91 0.48
N GLN A 230 -24.40 30.88 -0.13
CA GLN A 230 -25.68 30.29 0.31
C GLN A 230 -25.51 29.02 1.15
N ILE A 231 -24.28 28.50 1.23
CA ILE A 231 -23.95 27.26 1.93
C ILE A 231 -23.07 27.60 3.11
N GLU A 232 -23.48 27.16 4.30
CA GLU A 232 -22.66 27.32 5.51
C GLU A 232 -21.44 26.38 5.46
N PRO A 233 -20.26 26.82 5.97
CA PRO A 233 -19.04 26.02 5.92
C PRO A 233 -19.17 24.64 6.60
N ILE A 234 -19.92 24.56 7.70
CA ILE A 234 -20.16 23.33 8.45
C ILE A 234 -21.03 22.33 7.68
N ASP A 235 -21.98 22.82 6.89
CA ASP A 235 -22.83 21.98 6.03
C ASP A 235 -22.00 21.41 4.87
N ALA A 236 -21.10 22.21 4.29
CA ALA A 236 -20.17 21.71 3.28
C ALA A 236 -19.20 20.66 3.85
N ALA A 237 -18.74 20.84 5.09
CA ALA A 237 -17.94 19.84 5.80
C ALA A 237 -18.72 18.54 6.05
N GLN A 238 -20.02 18.62 6.33
CA GLN A 238 -20.89 17.44 6.41
C GLN A 238 -20.92 16.66 5.09
N LEU A 239 -21.04 17.38 3.98
CA LEU A 239 -21.04 16.77 2.67
C LEU A 239 -19.69 16.09 2.38
N ALA A 240 -18.57 16.68 2.82
CA ALA A 240 -17.26 16.04 2.68
C ALA A 240 -17.16 14.75 3.51
N GLU A 241 -17.59 14.79 4.78
CA GLU A 241 -17.63 13.63 5.69
C GLU A 241 -18.44 12.47 5.08
N LEU A 242 -19.65 12.76 4.60
CA LEU A 242 -20.53 11.75 3.97
C LEU A 242 -19.95 11.14 2.68
N ASN A 243 -19.01 11.83 2.04
CA ASN A 243 -18.35 11.35 0.82
C ASN A 243 -16.93 10.84 1.09
N GLU A 244 -16.54 10.63 2.36
CA GLU A 244 -15.21 10.17 2.77
C GLU A 244 -14.09 11.06 2.21
N ILE A 245 -14.30 12.37 2.24
CA ILE A 245 -13.33 13.39 1.80
C ILE A 245 -12.81 14.10 3.04
N ARG A 246 -11.48 14.11 3.19
CA ARG A 246 -10.80 14.76 4.31
C ARG A 246 -10.50 16.21 3.98
N ILE A 247 -10.71 17.14 4.91
CA ILE A 247 -10.44 18.56 4.71
C ILE A 247 -9.32 19.01 5.64
N TYR A 248 -8.21 19.47 5.06
CA TYR A 248 -7.21 20.25 5.76
C TYR A 248 -7.51 21.74 5.57
N THR A 249 -7.57 22.49 6.66
CA THR A 249 -7.89 23.91 6.62
C THR A 249 -6.66 24.73 7.03
N ILE A 250 -6.28 25.70 6.22
CA ILE A 250 -5.13 26.55 6.42
C ILE A 250 -5.60 28.00 6.52
N GLY A 251 -5.48 28.58 7.71
CA GLY A 251 -5.69 30.01 7.94
C GLY A 251 -4.42 30.79 7.64
N VAL A 252 -4.45 31.66 6.63
CA VAL A 252 -3.30 32.45 6.18
C VAL A 252 -3.39 33.87 6.72
N GLY A 253 -2.37 34.32 7.44
CA GLY A 253 -2.26 35.70 7.87
C GLY A 253 -1.49 35.86 9.18
N THR A 254 -0.80 36.99 9.32
CA THR A 254 -0.11 37.35 10.56
C THR A 254 -1.10 37.52 11.72
N ILE A 255 -0.58 37.41 12.94
CA ILE A 255 -1.35 37.69 14.16
C ILE A 255 -1.35 39.22 14.37
N GLY A 256 -2.53 39.79 14.61
CA GLY A 256 -2.70 41.23 14.82
C GLY A 256 -3.13 41.94 13.54
N LYS A 257 -2.33 42.92 13.08
CA LYS A 257 -2.67 43.75 11.92
C LYS A 257 -1.89 43.37 10.66
N ALA A 258 -2.54 43.55 9.51
CA ALA A 258 -1.92 43.45 8.20
C ALA A 258 -2.19 44.73 7.40
N PHE A 259 -1.25 45.07 6.51
CA PHE A 259 -1.44 46.17 5.56
C PHE A 259 -2.27 45.63 4.39
N SER A 260 -3.56 45.97 4.39
CA SER A 260 -4.60 45.32 3.59
C SER A 260 -5.37 46.34 2.75
N PRO A 261 -5.90 45.96 1.58
CA PRO A 261 -6.73 46.86 0.79
C PRO A 261 -8.04 47.19 1.51
N VAL A 262 -8.36 48.48 1.63
CA VAL A 262 -9.58 48.98 2.31
C VAL A 262 -10.56 49.68 1.37
N ALA A 263 -10.08 50.16 0.23
CA ALA A 263 -10.91 50.83 -0.77
C ALA A 263 -10.24 50.76 -2.15
N ILE A 264 -11.04 50.99 -3.18
CA ILE A 264 -10.55 51.20 -4.54
C ILE A 264 -10.62 52.70 -4.82
N VAL A 265 -9.50 53.31 -5.19
CA VAL A 265 -9.40 54.73 -5.57
C VAL A 265 -8.94 54.79 -7.02
N GLY A 266 -9.88 55.08 -7.93
CA GLY A 266 -9.63 54.96 -9.37
C GLY A 266 -9.41 53.50 -9.77
N ASN A 267 -8.22 53.19 -10.30
CA ASN A 267 -7.81 51.83 -10.66
C ASN A 267 -6.84 51.19 -9.65
N GLU A 268 -6.56 51.84 -8.52
CA GLU A 268 -5.60 51.35 -7.52
C GLU A 268 -6.28 51.03 -6.19
N TYR A 269 -5.76 50.00 -5.51
CA TYR A 269 -6.17 49.68 -4.16
C TYR A 269 -5.51 50.64 -3.17
N LYS A 270 -6.31 51.28 -2.33
CA LYS A 270 -5.84 51.99 -1.14
C LYS A 270 -5.65 51.00 -0.01
N TYR A 271 -4.49 51.03 0.63
CA TYR A 271 -4.14 50.14 1.73
C TYR A 271 -4.14 50.87 3.07
N ASP A 272 -4.52 50.16 4.12
CA ASP A 272 -4.41 50.61 5.52
C ASP A 272 -4.13 49.42 6.44
N TRP A 273 -3.79 49.69 7.70
CA TRP A 273 -3.59 48.67 8.72
C TRP A 273 -4.92 48.18 9.29
N VAL A 274 -5.31 46.97 8.89
CA VAL A 274 -6.57 46.32 9.31
C VAL A 274 -6.25 45.14 10.21
N ASP A 275 -7.10 44.88 11.19
CA ASP A 275 -7.01 43.68 12.03
C ASP A 275 -7.31 42.42 11.20
N VAL A 276 -6.42 41.44 11.29
CA VAL A 276 -6.58 40.15 10.63
C VAL A 276 -7.58 39.32 11.42
N GLN A 277 -8.77 39.12 10.85
CA GLN A 277 -9.83 38.31 11.45
C GLN A 277 -9.96 36.99 10.68
N ILE A 278 -9.63 35.88 11.34
CA ILE A 278 -9.83 34.53 10.81
C ILE A 278 -10.70 33.78 11.80
N ASP A 279 -11.75 33.11 11.30
CA ASP A 279 -12.61 32.27 12.12
C ASP A 279 -11.96 30.90 12.36
N GLU A 280 -10.97 30.86 13.24
CA GLU A 280 -10.23 29.63 13.53
C GLU A 280 -11.14 28.53 14.10
N ASP A 281 -12.16 28.90 14.87
CA ASP A 281 -13.12 27.95 15.47
C ASP A 281 -13.91 27.20 14.39
N VAL A 282 -14.37 27.91 13.36
CA VAL A 282 -15.07 27.28 12.22
C VAL A 282 -14.10 26.39 11.44
N LEU A 283 -12.88 26.84 11.17
CA LEU A 283 -11.88 26.05 10.44
C LEU A 283 -11.48 24.77 11.19
N MET A 284 -11.27 24.87 12.51
CA MET A 284 -11.02 23.71 13.38
C MET A 284 -12.18 22.72 13.32
N LYS A 285 -13.43 23.17 13.43
CA LYS A 285 -14.62 22.29 13.33
C LYS A 285 -14.73 21.59 11.98
N ILE A 286 -14.41 22.27 10.88
CA ILE A 286 -14.41 21.67 9.53
C ILE A 286 -13.36 20.55 9.45
N ALA A 287 -12.15 20.82 9.92
CA ALA A 287 -11.05 19.86 9.89
C ALA A 287 -11.33 18.64 10.79
N GLU A 288 -11.75 18.86 12.04
CA GLU A 288 -12.07 17.80 13.00
C GLU A 288 -13.19 16.88 12.50
N ARG A 289 -14.24 17.47 11.92
CA ARG A 289 -15.38 16.72 11.39
C ARG A 289 -15.00 15.78 10.25
N THR A 290 -13.96 16.11 9.50
CA THR A 290 -13.55 15.35 8.31
C THR A 290 -12.26 14.57 8.52
N ASP A 291 -11.84 14.34 9.77
CA ASP A 291 -10.58 13.64 10.11
C ASP A 291 -9.33 14.24 9.41
N GLY A 292 -9.38 15.58 9.25
CA GLY A 292 -8.27 16.42 8.81
C GLY A 292 -7.66 17.20 9.97
N LYS A 293 -6.90 18.25 9.65
CA LYS A 293 -6.21 19.09 10.63
C LYS A 293 -6.26 20.57 10.25
N TYR A 294 -6.44 21.41 11.26
CA TYR A 294 -6.32 22.87 11.12
C TYR A 294 -4.86 23.30 11.27
N PHE A 295 -4.46 24.26 10.44
CA PHE A 295 -3.16 24.87 10.47
C PHE A 295 -3.25 26.40 10.37
N ARG A 296 -2.39 27.08 11.13
CA ARG A 296 -2.20 28.53 11.06
C ARG A 296 -0.89 28.85 10.36
N ALA A 297 -0.96 29.53 9.22
CA ALA A 297 0.19 30.00 8.46
C ALA A 297 0.41 31.51 8.68
N THR A 298 1.45 31.85 9.44
CA THR A 298 1.80 33.25 9.76
C THR A 298 2.84 33.86 8.82
N ASN A 299 3.54 33.04 8.04
CA ASN A 299 4.52 33.44 7.04
C ASN A 299 4.70 32.35 5.97
N ALA A 300 5.48 32.66 4.93
CA ALA A 300 5.76 31.78 3.80
C ALA A 300 6.37 30.43 4.21
N ASP A 301 7.38 30.44 5.07
CA ASP A 301 8.09 29.23 5.50
C ASP A 301 7.17 28.31 6.29
N LYS A 302 6.32 28.90 7.15
CA LYS A 302 5.34 28.15 7.93
C LYS A 302 4.29 27.52 7.00
N LEU A 303 3.83 28.26 5.98
CA LEU A 303 2.91 27.73 4.97
C LEU A 303 3.53 26.52 4.25
N ALA A 304 4.78 26.62 3.82
CA ALA A 304 5.50 25.49 3.20
C ALA A 304 5.59 24.27 4.14
N SER A 305 5.98 24.48 5.40
CA SER A 305 6.07 23.39 6.38
C SER A 305 4.73 22.70 6.65
N ILE A 306 3.60 23.42 6.55
CA ILE A 306 2.26 22.86 6.71
C ILE A 306 1.94 21.91 5.56
N TYR A 307 2.29 22.31 4.33
CA TYR A 307 2.11 21.48 3.15
C TYR A 307 2.97 20.20 3.21
N ASP A 308 4.19 20.30 3.75
CA ASP A 308 5.04 19.13 4.01
C ASP A 308 4.42 18.22 5.09
N GLU A 309 3.88 18.79 6.18
CA GLU A 309 3.20 18.01 7.22
C GLU A 309 1.96 17.27 6.68
N ILE A 310 1.17 17.93 5.82
CA ILE A 310 0.03 17.29 5.14
C ILE A 310 0.51 16.11 4.27
N ASP A 311 1.66 16.25 3.59
CA ASP A 311 2.24 15.17 2.79
C ASP A 311 2.55 13.91 3.61
N GLU A 312 3.20 14.10 4.76
CA GLU A 312 3.58 12.99 5.63
C GLU A 312 2.35 12.28 6.21
N LEU A 313 1.34 13.04 6.62
CA LEU A 313 0.07 12.50 7.13
C LEU A 313 -0.64 11.65 6.08
N GLU A 314 -0.71 12.14 4.84
CA GLU A 314 -1.36 11.44 3.74
C GLU A 314 -0.59 10.19 3.29
N LYS A 315 0.74 10.27 3.16
CA LYS A 315 1.59 9.11 2.83
C LYS A 315 1.48 8.01 3.87
N THR A 316 1.52 8.37 5.16
CA THR A 316 1.43 7.41 6.26
C THR A 316 0.09 6.68 6.23
N ARG A 317 -1.02 7.41 6.11
CA ARG A 317 -2.36 6.81 6.06
C ARG A 317 -2.57 5.98 4.79
N PHE A 318 -2.10 6.45 3.65
CA PHE A 318 -2.19 5.72 2.38
C PHE A 318 -1.43 4.38 2.42
N ASN A 319 -0.24 4.37 3.02
CA ASN A 319 0.54 3.14 3.20
C ASN A 319 -0.15 2.13 4.14
N VAL A 320 -0.83 2.60 5.19
CA VAL A 320 -1.63 1.73 6.06
C VAL A 320 -2.80 1.08 5.29
N MET A 321 -3.41 1.80 4.34
CA MET A 321 -4.48 1.24 3.50
C MET A 321 -3.97 0.19 2.49
N LYS A 322 -2.70 0.29 2.05
CA LYS A 322 -2.03 -0.75 1.23
C LYS A 322 -1.52 -1.90 2.11
N TYR A 323 -2.44 -2.65 2.72
CA TYR A 323 -2.06 -3.89 3.41
C TYR A 323 -1.43 -4.91 2.47
N HIS A 324 -0.26 -5.40 2.88
CA HIS A 324 0.58 -6.42 2.26
C HIS A 324 -0.20 -7.65 1.78
N ARG A 325 -0.44 -7.77 0.48
CA ARG A 325 -1.01 -8.98 -0.11
C ARG A 325 0.09 -10.02 -0.29
N LYS A 326 0.48 -10.71 0.78
CA LYS A 326 1.37 -11.87 0.70
C LYS A 326 0.69 -12.97 -0.10
N THR A 327 1.28 -13.35 -1.23
CA THR A 327 0.82 -14.48 -2.03
C THR A 327 1.40 -15.78 -1.48
N GLU A 328 0.54 -16.77 -1.30
CA GLU A 328 0.94 -18.09 -0.81
C GLU A 328 1.57 -18.93 -1.93
N ALA A 329 2.81 -19.37 -1.73
CA ALA A 329 3.57 -20.18 -2.68
C ALA A 329 3.63 -21.68 -2.27
N TYR A 330 2.73 -22.15 -1.39
CA TYR A 330 2.75 -23.55 -0.94
C TYR A 330 2.24 -24.56 -2.00
N LEU A 331 1.41 -24.10 -2.94
CA LEU A 331 0.67 -24.97 -3.86
C LEU A 331 1.58 -25.85 -4.74
N PRO A 332 2.68 -25.36 -5.35
CA PRO A 332 3.59 -26.21 -6.12
C PRO A 332 4.20 -27.35 -5.28
N TYR A 333 4.60 -27.06 -4.04
CA TYR A 333 5.19 -28.05 -3.14
C TYR A 333 4.17 -29.12 -2.72
N LEU A 334 2.92 -28.71 -2.49
CA LEU A 334 1.81 -29.62 -2.20
C LEU A 334 1.52 -30.55 -3.39
N LEU A 335 1.47 -30.02 -4.61
CA LEU A 335 1.22 -30.80 -5.83
C LEU A 335 2.35 -31.81 -6.10
N ILE A 336 3.61 -31.42 -5.88
CA ILE A 336 4.75 -32.35 -6.02
C ILE A 336 4.67 -33.44 -4.94
N ALA A 337 4.28 -33.10 -3.70
CA ALA A 337 4.10 -34.09 -2.64
C ALA A 337 2.99 -35.10 -2.95
N LEU A 338 1.84 -34.62 -3.43
CA LEU A 338 0.71 -35.48 -3.81
C LEU A 338 1.04 -36.37 -5.01
N SER A 339 1.69 -35.83 -6.03
CA SER A 339 2.12 -36.63 -7.19
C SER A 339 3.14 -37.71 -6.80
N ALA A 340 4.08 -37.40 -5.89
CA ALA A 340 5.01 -38.38 -5.34
C ALA A 340 4.27 -39.51 -4.60
N LEU A 341 3.22 -39.22 -3.82
CA LEU A 341 2.40 -40.25 -3.16
C LEU A 341 1.61 -41.10 -4.15
N LEU A 342 1.07 -40.50 -5.21
CA LEU A 342 0.34 -41.24 -6.25
C LEU A 342 1.25 -42.18 -7.03
N ILE A 343 2.45 -41.71 -7.41
CA ILE A 343 3.47 -42.55 -8.07
C ILE A 343 3.91 -43.67 -7.14
N GLU A 344 4.14 -43.36 -5.86
CA GLU A 344 4.49 -44.36 -4.84
C GLU A 344 3.43 -45.46 -4.70
N ARG A 345 2.15 -45.07 -4.71
CA ARG A 345 1.02 -46.01 -4.66
C ARG A 345 0.93 -46.84 -5.94
N ALA A 346 1.09 -46.22 -7.11
CA ALA A 346 1.06 -46.89 -8.40
C ALA A 346 2.20 -47.91 -8.55
N LEU A 347 3.44 -47.54 -8.21
CA LEU A 347 4.62 -48.42 -8.27
C LEU A 347 4.44 -49.67 -7.39
N ARG A 348 3.79 -49.54 -6.24
CA ARG A 348 3.46 -50.68 -5.38
C ARG A 348 2.37 -51.58 -5.96
N PHE A 349 1.37 -51.02 -6.66
CA PHE A 349 0.34 -51.87 -7.27
C PHE A 349 0.82 -52.57 -8.55
N THR A 350 1.68 -51.94 -9.35
CA THR A 350 2.09 -52.45 -10.67
C THR A 350 3.38 -53.26 -10.64
N LEU A 351 4.45 -52.72 -10.05
CA LEU A 351 5.81 -53.28 -10.19
C LEU A 351 6.24 -54.12 -8.99
N ILE A 352 5.77 -53.78 -7.78
CA ILE A 352 6.14 -54.46 -6.54
C ILE A 352 4.88 -55.04 -5.91
N ARG A 353 4.35 -56.12 -6.51
CA ARG A 353 3.31 -56.93 -5.86
C ARG A 353 3.84 -57.45 -4.52
N SER A 354 3.54 -56.76 -3.43
CA SER A 354 3.62 -57.37 -2.10
C SER A 354 2.48 -58.37 -2.04
N ILE A 355 2.79 -59.63 -2.32
CA ILE A 355 1.94 -60.72 -1.84
C ILE A 355 2.08 -60.63 -0.32
N ALA A 356 1.02 -60.17 0.34
CA ALA A 356 0.87 -60.25 1.78
C ALA A 356 0.92 -61.71 2.22
#